data_AF-A0A357ASG0-F1
#
_entry.id   AF-A0A357ASG0-F1
#
_cell.length_a   1.000
_cell.length_b   1.000
_cell.length_c   1.000
_cell.angle_alpha   90.00
_cell.angle_beta   90.00
_cell.angle_gamma   90.00
#
_symmetry.space_group_name_H-M   'P 1'
#
loop_
_entity.id
_entity.type
_entity.pdbx_description
1 polymer ?
#
loop_
_entity_poly.entity_id
_entity_poly.type
_entity_poly.pdbx_seq_one_letter_code
_entity_poly.pdbx_strand_id
1 'polypeptide(L)'
;PENCDLELKKMILELHRNDIEVIIQMNFNESVNQTMMIDCLHYWAVSYHVDGFWINTDVVPQKLVATDPYLAELKILAPKAFDINYDYDGKVPRFSNLVDYSESFETVARRFIKGDEGYLTKFISAFAKQSGIQAKVNYVTDYNGFTLNDLYTYDVKHNEGNGENNKDGREENYSWNCGFEGEVRTNKVKALREKMMKNLMLSMFLAQGVPMLLSGDECLNSQDGNNNAYCQDNQLGWVDWKNKKSSENFREFIKGVIAFRKAHPIFSNPAELRSMDYLSCGCPDISFHGTKAWYPDFSNYSRCLGVLLCGEYAQKNRASRDDSFYIAFNMHWEEHSFDLPRIPASTGWQLVINTNEKDARINEDGEHVMGRTFMVPPRSVVIFKASMSPKDIA
;
A
#
# COMPACT_ATOMS: atom_id res chain seq x y z
N PRO A 1 -6.47 35.06 1.69
CA PRO A 1 -6.80 35.07 3.13
C PRO A 1 -6.12 36.26 3.85
N GLU A 2 -6.80 36.88 4.82
CA GLU A 2 -6.30 38.07 5.53
C GLU A 2 -5.13 37.76 6.47
N ASN A 3 -5.01 36.51 6.95
CA ASN A 3 -3.83 36.02 7.69
C ASN A 3 -3.60 34.52 7.46
N CYS A 4 -2.87 34.19 6.39
CA CYS A 4 -2.57 32.80 6.01
C CYS A 4 -1.75 32.04 7.07
N ASP A 5 -0.85 32.72 7.80
CA ASP A 5 -0.03 32.11 8.84
C ASP A 5 -0.91 31.53 9.97
N LEU A 6 -1.82 32.35 10.48
CA LEU A 6 -2.70 31.95 11.58
C LEU A 6 -3.71 30.88 11.15
N GLU A 7 -4.21 30.95 9.91
CA GLU A 7 -5.13 29.95 9.37
C GLU A 7 -4.47 28.57 9.29
N LEU A 8 -3.23 28.49 8.79
CA LEU A 8 -2.51 27.21 8.70
C LEU A 8 -2.21 26.61 10.07
N LYS A 9 -1.78 27.43 11.04
CA LYS A 9 -1.57 26.98 12.43
C LYS A 9 -2.85 26.44 13.06
N LYS A 10 -3.99 27.09 12.82
CA LYS A 10 -5.30 26.61 13.30
C LYS A 10 -5.68 25.27 12.66
N MET A 11 -5.43 25.10 11.36
CA MET A 11 -5.69 23.85 10.67
C MET A 11 -4.86 22.70 11.27
N ILE A 12 -3.54 22.89 11.44
CA ILE A 12 -2.65 21.86 12.01
C ILE A 12 -3.07 21.53 13.46
N LEU A 13 -3.36 22.56 14.26
CA LEU A 13 -3.84 22.37 15.63
C LEU A 13 -5.13 21.52 15.69
N GLU A 14 -6.05 21.73 14.75
CA GLU A 14 -7.30 20.96 14.71
C GLU A 14 -7.07 19.51 14.23
N LEU A 15 -6.12 19.28 13.31
CA LEU A 15 -5.69 17.93 12.93
C LEU A 15 -5.09 17.17 14.12
N HIS A 16 -4.21 17.81 14.87
CA HIS A 16 -3.60 17.24 16.08
C HIS A 16 -4.62 16.91 17.17
N ARG A 17 -5.66 17.73 17.36
CA ARG A 17 -6.76 17.44 18.30
C ARG A 17 -7.55 16.18 17.93
N ASN A 18 -7.44 15.72 16.70
CA ASN A 18 -8.08 14.52 16.19
C ASN A 18 -7.06 13.38 15.94
N ASP A 19 -5.87 13.47 16.54
CA ASP A 19 -4.77 12.48 16.41
C ASP A 19 -4.32 12.26 14.96
N ILE A 20 -4.32 13.32 14.15
CA ILE A 20 -3.86 13.30 12.76
C ILE A 20 -2.54 14.08 12.64
N GLU A 21 -1.47 13.37 12.31
CA GLU A 21 -0.15 13.96 12.04
C GLU A 21 -0.10 14.68 10.67
N VAL A 22 0.76 15.68 10.56
CA VAL A 22 0.95 16.49 9.36
C VAL A 22 2.39 16.38 8.87
N ILE A 23 2.58 15.75 7.71
CA ILE A 23 3.86 15.69 7.00
C ILE A 23 3.74 16.59 5.76
N ILE A 24 4.69 17.50 5.58
CA ILE A 24 4.68 18.43 4.45
C ILE A 24 5.73 18.06 3.40
N GLN A 25 5.39 18.22 2.13
CA GLN A 25 6.35 18.09 1.04
C GLN A 25 7.15 19.38 0.91
N MET A 26 8.46 19.32 1.09
CA MET A 26 9.35 20.48 1.01
C MET A 26 10.45 20.24 -0.03
N ASN A 27 10.35 20.96 -1.14
CA ASN A 27 11.33 20.94 -2.21
C ASN A 27 12.31 22.10 -2.06
N PHE A 28 13.60 21.80 -2.11
CA PHE A 28 14.68 22.78 -2.18
C PHE A 28 15.31 22.76 -3.56
N ASN A 29 15.77 23.92 -4.03
CA ASN A 29 16.54 24.02 -5.26
C ASN A 29 18.05 23.95 -4.95
N GLU A 30 18.86 23.70 -5.98
CA GLU A 30 20.33 23.60 -5.84
C GLU A 30 20.99 24.92 -5.38
N SER A 31 20.31 26.06 -5.47
CA SER A 31 20.87 27.36 -5.09
C SER A 31 20.69 27.70 -3.60
N VAL A 32 19.81 26.99 -2.89
CA VAL A 32 19.68 27.13 -1.43
C VAL A 32 20.87 26.43 -0.77
N ASN A 33 21.47 27.07 0.23
CA ASN A 33 22.56 26.45 0.99
C ASN A 33 22.00 25.54 2.10
N GLN A 34 22.82 24.59 2.57
CA GLN A 34 22.42 23.59 3.57
C GLN A 34 21.96 24.21 4.90
N THR A 35 22.55 25.33 5.34
CA THR A 35 22.13 26.02 6.56
C THR A 35 20.70 26.52 6.43
N MET A 36 20.38 27.20 5.32
CA MET A 36 19.04 27.70 5.05
C MET A 36 18.02 26.56 4.90
N MET A 37 18.41 25.41 4.33
CA MET A 37 17.53 24.22 4.29
C MET A 37 17.13 23.78 5.70
N ILE A 38 18.10 23.63 6.59
CA ILE A 38 17.87 23.21 7.98
C ILE A 38 17.07 24.26 8.75
N ASP A 39 17.41 25.55 8.62
CA ASP A 39 16.67 26.63 9.26
C ASP A 39 15.19 26.65 8.81
N CYS A 40 14.91 26.38 7.53
CA CYS A 40 13.56 26.24 7.03
C CYS A 40 12.83 25.06 7.68
N LEU A 41 13.45 23.88 7.74
CA LEU A 41 12.85 22.70 8.37
C LEU A 41 12.58 22.94 9.86
N HIS A 42 13.52 23.54 10.59
CA HIS A 42 13.34 23.95 11.98
C HIS A 42 12.21 24.95 12.13
N TYR A 43 12.13 25.97 11.26
CA TYR A 43 11.09 26.98 11.32
C TYR A 43 9.70 26.35 11.19
N TRP A 44 9.50 25.42 10.25
CA TRP A 44 8.23 24.73 10.07
C TRP A 44 7.89 23.81 11.25
N ALA A 45 8.87 23.03 11.73
CA ALA A 45 8.70 22.17 12.89
C ALA A 45 8.32 22.98 14.16
N VAL A 46 9.04 24.06 14.45
CA VAL A 46 8.87 24.84 15.69
C VAL A 46 7.69 25.79 15.60
N SER A 47 7.45 26.43 14.45
CA SER A 47 6.43 27.48 14.34
C SER A 47 5.06 26.94 13.97
N TYR A 48 4.99 25.85 13.20
CA TYR A 48 3.74 25.26 12.73
C TYR A 48 3.45 23.89 13.35
N HIS A 49 4.42 23.29 14.05
CA HIS A 49 4.26 21.98 14.68
C HIS A 49 3.97 20.88 13.66
N VAL A 50 4.66 20.87 12.51
CA VAL A 50 4.56 19.74 11.58
C VAL A 50 5.31 18.52 12.12
N ASP A 51 4.82 17.32 11.82
CA ASP A 51 5.29 16.04 12.37
C ASP A 51 6.34 15.35 11.48
N GLY A 52 6.59 15.92 10.29
CA GLY A 52 7.55 15.38 9.35
C GLY A 52 7.60 16.12 8.03
N PHE A 53 8.52 15.67 7.19
CA PHE A 53 8.80 16.24 5.88
C PHE A 53 9.01 15.14 4.85
N TRP A 54 8.51 15.34 3.64
CA TRP A 54 9.08 14.72 2.45
C TRP A 54 10.11 15.68 1.85
N ILE A 55 11.32 15.19 1.54
CA ILE A 55 12.41 16.01 1.01
C ILE A 55 12.93 15.47 -0.33
N ASN A 56 13.33 16.37 -1.23
CA ASN A 56 13.98 15.99 -2.48
C ASN A 56 15.47 15.70 -2.28
N THR A 57 15.84 14.43 -2.41
CA THR A 57 17.17 13.93 -2.02
C THR A 57 18.29 14.24 -3.03
N ASP A 58 17.94 14.72 -4.22
CA ASP A 58 18.92 15.19 -5.20
C ASP A 58 19.60 16.50 -4.75
N VAL A 59 18.96 17.23 -3.84
CA VAL A 59 19.42 18.52 -3.32
C VAL A 59 19.70 18.43 -1.81
N VAL A 60 18.80 17.84 -1.03
CA VAL A 60 18.89 17.80 0.43
C VAL A 60 19.74 16.60 0.90
N PRO A 61 20.86 16.82 1.60
CA PRO A 61 21.66 15.71 2.12
C PRO A 61 20.92 14.97 3.25
N GLN A 62 20.50 13.73 3.00
CA GLN A 62 19.73 12.94 3.99
C GLN A 62 20.43 12.81 5.34
N LYS A 63 21.75 12.60 5.34
CA LYS A 63 22.55 12.47 6.58
C LYS A 63 22.47 13.74 7.43
N LEU A 64 22.49 14.91 6.80
CA LEU A 64 22.40 16.19 7.50
C LEU A 64 21.08 16.28 8.28
N VAL A 65 19.96 16.05 7.60
CA VAL A 65 18.61 16.09 8.19
C VAL A 65 18.44 14.99 9.23
N ALA A 66 18.91 13.76 8.95
CA ALA A 66 18.73 12.62 9.83
C ALA A 66 19.55 12.70 11.12
N THR A 67 20.70 13.39 11.10
CA THR A 67 21.56 13.60 12.29
C THR A 67 21.23 14.88 13.06
N ASP A 68 20.37 15.75 12.53
CA ASP A 68 20.02 16.99 13.20
C ASP A 68 19.23 16.72 14.50
N PRO A 69 19.66 17.25 15.66
CA PRO A 69 19.02 16.94 16.95
C PRO A 69 17.55 17.38 17.05
N TYR A 70 17.14 18.44 16.36
CA TYR A 70 15.76 18.92 16.39
C TYR A 70 14.84 18.15 15.43
N LEU A 71 15.41 17.61 14.34
CA LEU A 71 14.66 16.83 13.34
C LEU A 71 14.70 15.32 13.62
N ALA A 72 15.48 14.88 14.61
CA ALA A 72 15.67 13.47 14.96
C ALA A 72 14.37 12.75 15.37
N GLU A 73 13.36 13.49 15.88
CA GLU A 73 12.06 12.94 16.28
C GLU A 73 10.98 13.05 15.20
N LEU A 74 11.25 13.78 14.10
CA LEU A 74 10.30 14.00 13.02
C LEU A 74 10.41 12.94 11.93
N LYS A 75 9.32 12.67 11.21
CA LYS A 75 9.31 11.67 10.13
C LYS A 75 9.88 12.27 8.84
N ILE A 76 11.00 11.76 8.36
CA ILE A 76 11.69 12.26 7.17
C ILE A 76 11.53 11.27 6.03
N LEU A 77 10.60 11.56 5.12
CA LEU A 77 10.32 10.76 3.94
C LEU A 77 11.26 11.17 2.80
N ALA A 78 11.80 10.17 2.11
CA ALA A 78 12.76 10.35 1.03
C ALA A 78 12.41 9.43 -0.15
N PRO A 79 12.47 9.89 -1.41
CA PRO A 79 12.23 9.06 -2.61
C PRO A 79 13.06 7.77 -2.63
N LYS A 80 14.24 7.80 -2.03
CA LYS A 80 15.02 6.61 -1.69
C LYS A 80 15.80 6.91 -0.43
N ALA A 81 15.34 6.39 0.70
CA ALA A 81 16.16 6.38 1.90
C ALA A 81 17.43 5.56 1.61
N PHE A 82 18.61 6.10 1.87
CA PHE A 82 19.83 5.32 1.67
C PHE A 82 19.78 4.07 2.54
N ASP A 83 20.00 2.93 1.89
CA ASP A 83 20.06 1.64 2.57
C ASP A 83 21.28 1.66 3.49
N ILE A 84 21.00 1.62 4.78
CA ILE A 84 21.97 1.67 5.89
C ILE A 84 23.01 0.54 5.85
N ASN A 85 22.90 -0.38 4.88
CA ASN A 85 23.76 -1.56 4.71
C ASN A 85 25.11 -1.29 4.01
N TYR A 86 25.38 -0.06 3.54
CA TYR A 86 26.65 0.28 2.88
C TYR A 86 27.29 1.54 3.49
N ASP A 87 27.73 1.45 4.74
CA ASP A 87 28.82 2.30 5.23
C ASP A 87 30.07 1.43 5.36
N TYR A 88 31.14 1.79 4.65
CA TYR A 88 32.40 1.03 4.56
C TYR A 88 33.11 0.83 5.91
N ASP A 89 32.64 1.51 6.98
CA ASP A 89 33.28 1.57 8.29
C ASP A 89 32.63 0.68 9.37
N GLY A 90 31.64 -0.17 9.02
CA GLY A 90 31.07 -1.17 9.93
C GLY A 90 30.33 -0.62 11.16
N LYS A 91 30.14 0.70 11.25
CA LYS A 91 29.34 1.39 12.25
C LYS A 91 28.16 2.05 11.55
N VAL A 92 27.05 1.33 11.44
CA VAL A 92 25.85 1.83 10.78
C VAL A 92 25.08 2.73 11.76
N PRO A 93 25.00 4.06 11.54
CA PRO A 93 24.05 4.88 12.28
C PRO A 93 22.63 4.49 11.87
N ARG A 94 21.83 4.03 12.82
CA ARG A 94 20.42 3.68 12.61
C ARG A 94 19.58 4.95 12.73
N PHE A 95 19.16 5.50 11.59
CA PHE A 95 18.26 6.66 11.55
C PHE A 95 16.81 6.18 11.50
N SER A 96 16.20 6.00 12.67
CA SER A 96 14.80 5.58 12.79
C SER A 96 13.80 6.62 12.25
N ASN A 97 14.24 7.86 12.07
CA ASN A 97 13.45 8.95 11.53
C ASN A 97 13.38 8.98 9.99
N LEU A 98 14.28 8.28 9.29
CA LEU A 98 14.23 8.17 7.83
C LEU A 98 13.22 7.11 7.38
N VAL A 99 12.41 7.47 6.38
CA VAL A 99 11.34 6.63 5.81
C VAL A 99 11.56 6.47 4.31
N ASP A 100 11.61 5.22 3.84
CA ASP A 100 11.72 4.88 2.41
C ASP A 100 10.37 5.14 1.71
N TYR A 101 10.33 6.18 0.87
CA TYR A 101 9.21 6.56 0.02
C TYR A 101 9.50 6.23 -1.46
N SER A 102 10.11 5.07 -1.74
CA SER A 102 10.40 4.66 -3.13
C SER A 102 9.19 4.08 -3.87
N GLU A 103 9.12 4.36 -5.16
CA GLU A 103 8.14 3.79 -6.13
C GLU A 103 8.32 2.27 -6.38
N SER A 104 9.21 1.62 -5.64
CA SER A 104 9.52 0.19 -5.80
C SER A 104 8.31 -0.69 -5.56
N PHE A 105 7.46 -0.35 -4.59
CA PHE A 105 6.23 -1.09 -4.32
C PHE A 105 5.19 -0.86 -5.42
N GLU A 106 4.97 0.40 -5.82
CA GLU A 106 4.04 0.81 -6.89
C GLU A 106 4.27 0.00 -8.16
N THR A 107 5.50 0.06 -8.69
CA THR A 107 5.89 -0.63 -9.94
C THR A 107 5.60 -2.12 -9.86
N VAL A 108 6.01 -2.77 -8.77
CA VAL A 108 5.92 -4.22 -8.64
C VAL A 108 4.49 -4.68 -8.41
N ALA A 109 3.74 -3.99 -7.56
CA ALA A 109 2.34 -4.31 -7.27
C ALA A 109 1.46 -4.13 -8.50
N ARG A 110 1.59 -3.00 -9.22
CA ARG A 110 0.83 -2.75 -10.45
C ARG A 110 1.06 -3.84 -11.50
N ARG A 111 2.33 -4.18 -11.75
CA ARG A 111 2.69 -5.20 -12.75
C ARG A 111 2.26 -6.60 -12.37
N PHE A 112 2.41 -7.00 -11.09
CA PHE A 112 1.93 -8.29 -10.62
C PHE A 112 0.40 -8.41 -10.70
N ILE A 113 -0.34 -7.41 -10.22
CA ILE A 113 -1.79 -7.42 -10.23
C ILE A 113 -2.33 -7.38 -11.68
N LYS A 114 -1.71 -6.59 -12.56
CA LYS A 114 -1.99 -6.61 -14.01
C LYS A 114 -1.73 -7.98 -14.65
N GLY A 115 -0.86 -8.81 -14.06
CA GLY A 115 -0.52 -10.16 -14.53
C GLY A 115 0.64 -10.19 -15.52
N ASP A 116 1.58 -9.24 -15.40
CA ASP A 116 2.85 -9.26 -16.14
C ASP A 116 3.74 -10.43 -15.69
N GLU A 117 4.47 -11.01 -16.63
CA GLU A 117 5.37 -12.13 -16.38
C GLU A 117 6.63 -11.70 -15.62
N GLY A 118 7.15 -12.57 -14.77
CA GLY A 118 8.40 -12.35 -14.03
C GLY A 118 8.29 -11.41 -12.83
N TYR A 119 7.07 -11.00 -12.44
CA TYR A 119 6.85 -10.06 -11.34
C TYR A 119 6.47 -10.71 -10.00
N LEU A 120 6.10 -11.98 -9.97
CA LEU A 120 5.71 -12.68 -8.74
C LEU A 120 6.80 -12.63 -7.65
N THR A 121 8.04 -12.99 -7.98
CA THR A 121 9.14 -13.00 -6.99
C THR A 121 9.48 -11.60 -6.47
N LYS A 122 9.40 -10.59 -7.35
CA LYS A 122 9.59 -9.19 -6.95
C LYS A 122 8.46 -8.75 -6.01
N PHE A 123 7.22 -9.15 -6.29
CA PHE A 123 6.05 -8.83 -5.48
C PHE A 123 6.12 -9.49 -4.11
N ILE A 124 6.51 -10.76 -4.03
CA ILE A 124 6.77 -11.45 -2.76
C ILE A 124 7.76 -10.67 -1.89
N SER A 125 8.89 -10.26 -2.48
CA SER A 125 9.90 -9.49 -1.77
C SER A 125 9.36 -8.14 -1.30
N ALA A 126 8.62 -7.42 -2.16
CA ALA A 126 8.03 -6.14 -1.82
C ALA A 126 6.93 -6.25 -0.74
N PHE A 127 6.12 -7.31 -0.80
CA PHE A 127 5.00 -7.56 0.12
C PHE A 127 5.48 -7.85 1.54
N ALA A 128 6.60 -8.56 1.70
CA ALA A 128 7.18 -8.88 3.00
C ALA A 128 8.19 -7.84 3.52
N LYS A 129 8.54 -6.81 2.73
CA LYS A 129 9.64 -5.90 3.06
C LYS A 129 9.31 -5.01 4.26
N GLN A 130 9.91 -5.31 5.39
CA GLN A 130 10.01 -4.46 6.59
C GLN A 130 11.39 -4.70 7.21
N SER A 131 12.17 -3.64 7.44
CA SER A 131 13.53 -3.75 7.97
C SER A 131 13.60 -3.79 9.51
N GLY A 132 12.51 -3.40 10.18
CA GLY A 132 12.47 -3.23 11.63
C GLY A 132 13.31 -2.08 12.18
N ILE A 133 13.94 -1.29 11.30
CA ILE A 133 14.73 -0.11 11.66
C ILE A 133 14.14 1.12 10.98
N GLN A 134 14.03 1.09 9.66
CA GLN A 134 13.43 2.15 8.84
C GLN A 134 12.07 1.70 8.32
N ALA A 135 11.09 2.57 8.46
CA ALA A 135 9.78 2.36 7.87
C ALA A 135 9.86 2.47 6.34
N LYS A 136 9.03 1.69 5.66
CA LYS A 136 8.85 1.77 4.20
C LYS A 136 7.40 2.12 3.91
N VAL A 137 7.20 3.15 3.08
CA VAL A 137 5.88 3.49 2.55
C VAL A 137 5.59 2.62 1.33
N ASN A 138 4.43 1.99 1.34
CA ASN A 138 3.89 1.27 0.20
C ASN A 138 2.74 2.08 -0.37
N TYR A 139 2.87 2.49 -1.61
CA TYR A 139 1.80 3.15 -2.35
C TYR A 139 1.67 2.50 -3.73
N VAL A 140 0.49 2.64 -4.31
CA VAL A 140 0.18 2.12 -5.65
C VAL A 140 -0.25 3.23 -6.60
N THR A 141 -0.41 4.44 -6.11
CA THR A 141 -0.80 5.67 -6.79
C THR A 141 -0.21 6.84 -6.01
N ASP A 142 0.17 7.90 -6.71
CA ASP A 142 0.72 9.14 -6.16
C ASP A 142 0.25 10.31 -7.03
N TYR A 143 0.52 11.55 -6.61
CA TYR A 143 0.20 12.76 -7.37
C TYR A 143 0.91 12.80 -8.73
N ASN A 144 1.96 12.00 -8.92
CA ASN A 144 2.67 11.81 -10.18
C ASN A 144 2.28 10.47 -10.80
N GLY A 145 1.55 10.51 -11.91
CA GLY A 145 1.01 9.32 -12.58
C GLY A 145 -0.52 9.29 -12.56
N PHE A 146 -1.08 8.13 -12.89
CA PHE A 146 -2.53 7.93 -12.86
C PHE A 146 -3.09 7.86 -11.44
N THR A 147 -4.33 8.33 -11.30
CA THR A 147 -5.24 7.93 -10.21
C THR A 147 -5.53 6.44 -10.25
N LEU A 148 -6.10 5.87 -9.18
CA LEU A 148 -6.44 4.45 -9.15
C LEU A 148 -7.47 4.08 -10.22
N ASN A 149 -8.47 4.95 -10.44
CA ASN A 149 -9.49 4.70 -11.44
C ASN A 149 -8.91 4.77 -12.86
N ASP A 150 -8.02 5.73 -13.12
CA ASP A 150 -7.41 5.90 -14.43
C ASP A 150 -6.41 4.78 -14.75
N LEU A 151 -5.73 4.25 -13.74
CA LEU A 151 -4.84 3.09 -13.86
C LEU A 151 -5.51 1.86 -14.49
N TYR A 152 -6.83 1.71 -14.30
CA TYR A 152 -7.61 0.62 -14.90
C TYR A 152 -8.54 1.07 -16.04
N THR A 153 -8.49 2.35 -16.41
CA THR A 153 -9.33 2.95 -17.44
C THR A 153 -8.54 3.30 -18.70
N TYR A 154 -7.25 3.61 -18.59
CA TYR A 154 -6.41 4.06 -19.69
C TYR A 154 -5.11 3.24 -19.81
N ASP A 155 -4.75 2.84 -21.04
CA ASP A 155 -3.46 2.23 -21.36
C ASP A 155 -2.41 3.30 -21.72
N VAL A 156 -2.85 4.47 -22.20
CA VAL A 156 -1.97 5.57 -22.60
C VAL A 156 -2.35 6.87 -21.89
N LYS A 157 -1.36 7.75 -21.70
CA LYS A 157 -1.58 9.08 -21.11
C LYS A 157 -2.25 10.02 -22.11
N HIS A 158 -3.12 10.88 -21.60
CA HIS A 158 -3.90 11.91 -22.31
C HIS A 158 -3.62 13.28 -21.67
N ASN A 159 -2.36 13.75 -21.80
CA ASN A 159 -1.89 14.99 -21.20
C ASN A 159 -2.05 16.20 -22.15
N GLU A 160 -2.83 16.10 -23.22
CA GLU A 160 -2.99 17.16 -24.23
C GLU A 160 -3.42 18.49 -23.60
N GLY A 161 -4.22 18.44 -22.53
CA GLY A 161 -4.65 19.60 -21.77
C GLY A 161 -3.51 20.43 -21.15
N ASN A 162 -2.31 19.85 -21.01
CA ASN A 162 -1.14 20.52 -20.42
C ASN A 162 -0.42 21.44 -21.41
N GLY A 163 -0.69 21.33 -22.71
CA GLY A 163 -0.09 22.19 -23.74
C GLY A 163 1.32 21.80 -24.21
N GLU A 164 1.84 20.64 -23.77
CA GLU A 164 3.18 20.16 -24.12
C GLU A 164 3.16 19.08 -25.23
N ASN A 165 2.08 19.02 -26.01
CA ASN A 165 1.83 18.01 -27.05
C ASN A 165 1.96 16.57 -26.51
N ASN A 166 1.45 16.31 -25.31
CA ASN A 166 1.47 15.01 -24.63
C ASN A 166 2.91 14.45 -24.41
N LYS A 167 3.93 15.32 -24.37
CA LYS A 167 5.34 14.93 -24.14
C LYS A 167 5.73 14.88 -22.67
N ASP A 168 4.90 15.44 -21.81
CA ASP A 168 5.09 15.50 -20.36
C ASP A 168 4.48 14.28 -19.67
N GLY A 169 4.81 14.06 -18.39
CA GLY A 169 4.37 12.90 -17.61
C GLY A 169 5.12 11.61 -17.92
N ARG A 170 4.82 10.56 -17.15
CA ARG A 170 5.48 9.25 -17.26
C ARG A 170 4.95 8.47 -18.47
N GLU A 171 5.84 7.85 -19.24
CA GLU A 171 5.45 6.95 -20.34
C GLU A 171 4.95 5.60 -19.82
N GLU A 172 5.68 5.00 -18.89
CA GLU A 172 5.34 3.70 -18.32
C GLU A 172 4.47 3.88 -17.07
N ASN A 173 3.18 3.58 -17.20
CA ASN A 173 2.23 3.66 -16.08
C ASN A 173 1.94 2.31 -15.43
N TYR A 174 2.29 1.21 -16.13
CA TYR A 174 1.93 -0.16 -15.77
C TYR A 174 0.41 -0.35 -15.59
N SER A 175 -0.37 0.43 -16.33
CA SER A 175 -1.83 0.45 -16.34
C SER A 175 -2.43 -0.66 -17.21
N TRP A 176 -3.74 -0.87 -17.07
CA TRP A 176 -4.51 -1.74 -17.96
C TRP A 176 -5.97 -1.29 -18.05
N ASN A 177 -6.40 -0.80 -19.21
CA ASN A 177 -7.76 -0.30 -19.47
C ASN A 177 -8.90 -1.35 -19.35
N CYS A 178 -8.55 -2.60 -19.05
CA CYS A 178 -9.47 -3.74 -18.87
C CYS A 178 -10.27 -4.09 -20.15
N GLY A 179 -9.73 -3.74 -21.32
CA GLY A 179 -10.27 -4.08 -22.64
C GLY A 179 -11.04 -2.95 -23.35
N PHE A 180 -11.09 -1.74 -22.78
CA PHE A 180 -11.68 -0.57 -23.41
C PHE A 180 -10.99 0.70 -22.91
N GLU A 181 -10.51 1.58 -23.79
CA GLU A 181 -9.87 2.84 -23.40
C GLU A 181 -10.92 3.89 -22.98
N GLY A 182 -10.76 4.47 -21.78
CA GLY A 182 -11.63 5.52 -21.29
C GLY A 182 -12.97 5.04 -20.72
N GLU A 183 -13.91 5.97 -20.61
CA GLU A 183 -15.26 5.71 -20.10
C GLU A 183 -16.04 4.72 -20.96
N VAL A 184 -16.68 3.74 -20.31
CA VAL A 184 -17.38 2.64 -20.99
C VAL A 184 -18.77 2.47 -20.40
N ARG A 185 -19.75 2.01 -21.20
CA ARG A 185 -21.11 1.72 -20.68
C ARG A 185 -21.29 0.28 -20.19
N THR A 186 -20.46 -0.64 -20.69
CA THR A 186 -20.58 -2.07 -20.44
C THR A 186 -20.26 -2.44 -19.00
N ASN A 187 -21.22 -3.05 -18.29
CA ASN A 187 -21.05 -3.47 -16.89
C ASN A 187 -19.92 -4.49 -16.69
N LYS A 188 -19.62 -5.34 -17.69
CA LYS A 188 -18.54 -6.33 -17.61
C LYS A 188 -17.16 -5.67 -17.41
N VAL A 189 -16.87 -4.60 -18.15
CA VAL A 189 -15.58 -3.88 -18.03
C VAL A 189 -15.54 -3.12 -16.71
N LYS A 190 -16.63 -2.43 -16.33
CA LYS A 190 -16.70 -1.73 -15.03
C LYS A 190 -16.48 -2.66 -13.83
N ALA A 191 -17.12 -3.82 -13.83
CA ALA A 191 -16.95 -4.81 -12.77
C ALA A 191 -15.51 -5.36 -12.71
N LEU A 192 -14.86 -5.55 -13.87
CA LEU A 192 -13.46 -5.93 -13.92
C LEU A 192 -12.56 -4.82 -13.35
N ARG A 193 -12.74 -3.56 -13.76
CA ARG A 193 -11.98 -2.41 -13.23
C ARG A 193 -12.12 -2.30 -11.71
N GLU A 194 -13.35 -2.36 -11.20
CA GLU A 194 -13.60 -2.33 -9.75
C GLU A 194 -12.90 -3.48 -9.03
N LYS A 195 -12.98 -4.70 -9.56
CA LYS A 195 -12.26 -5.86 -9.02
C LYS A 195 -10.75 -5.65 -9.01
N MET A 196 -10.18 -5.13 -10.09
CA MET A 196 -8.74 -4.86 -10.17
C MET A 196 -8.30 -3.80 -9.16
N MET A 197 -9.08 -2.72 -9.00
CA MET A 197 -8.85 -1.70 -7.97
C MET A 197 -8.89 -2.29 -6.56
N LYS A 198 -9.88 -3.15 -6.26
CA LYS A 198 -9.96 -3.86 -4.97
C LYS A 198 -8.75 -4.78 -4.74
N ASN A 199 -8.33 -5.52 -5.76
CA ASN A 199 -7.15 -6.39 -5.69
C ASN A 199 -5.87 -5.60 -5.36
N LEU A 200 -5.66 -4.47 -6.05
CA LEU A 200 -4.49 -3.62 -5.85
C LEU A 200 -4.50 -2.98 -4.45
N MET A 201 -5.66 -2.50 -4.00
CA MET A 201 -5.81 -1.92 -2.66
C MET A 201 -5.58 -2.95 -1.55
N LEU A 202 -6.12 -4.17 -1.67
CA LEU A 202 -5.82 -5.25 -0.72
C LEU A 202 -4.33 -5.60 -0.72
N SER A 203 -3.69 -5.64 -1.89
CA SER A 203 -2.26 -5.93 -1.98
C SER A 203 -1.39 -4.91 -1.23
N MET A 204 -1.75 -3.62 -1.29
CA MET A 204 -1.04 -2.53 -0.62
C MET A 204 -1.33 -2.50 0.88
N PHE A 205 -2.61 -2.53 1.26
CA PHE A 205 -3.01 -2.44 2.66
C PHE A 205 -2.69 -3.69 3.49
N LEU A 206 -2.35 -4.82 2.87
CA LEU A 206 -2.00 -6.05 3.59
C LEU A 206 -0.51 -6.41 3.50
N ALA A 207 0.26 -5.69 2.68
CA ALA A 207 1.71 -5.79 2.69
C ALA A 207 2.31 -5.26 4.01
N GLN A 208 3.50 -5.75 4.36
CA GLN A 208 4.31 -5.22 5.46
C GLN A 208 4.83 -3.83 5.10
N GLY A 209 4.85 -2.91 6.08
CA GLY A 209 5.21 -1.50 5.89
C GLY A 209 4.05 -0.54 6.20
N VAL A 210 4.12 0.68 5.66
CA VAL A 210 3.15 1.76 5.90
C VAL A 210 2.39 2.04 4.60
N PRO A 211 1.09 1.70 4.48
CA PRO A 211 0.34 2.00 3.27
C PRO A 211 0.07 3.51 3.16
N MET A 212 0.17 4.07 1.95
CA MET A 212 -0.28 5.42 1.63
C MET A 212 -1.38 5.36 0.57
N LEU A 213 -2.45 6.11 0.81
CA LEU A 213 -3.57 6.28 -0.11
C LEU A 213 -3.52 7.69 -0.72
N LEU A 214 -3.55 7.79 -2.04
CA LEU A 214 -3.71 9.06 -2.74
C LEU A 214 -5.13 9.60 -2.50
N SER A 215 -5.25 10.87 -2.13
CA SER A 215 -6.53 11.52 -1.88
C SER A 215 -7.45 11.42 -3.10
N GLY A 216 -8.68 10.93 -2.89
CA GLY A 216 -9.70 10.81 -3.91
C GLY A 216 -9.79 9.42 -4.55
N ASP A 217 -8.77 8.57 -4.42
CA ASP A 217 -8.83 7.19 -4.91
C ASP A 217 -9.94 6.38 -4.22
N GLU A 218 -10.23 6.68 -2.95
CA GLU A 218 -11.36 6.09 -2.22
C GLU A 218 -12.72 6.50 -2.80
N CYS A 219 -12.77 7.59 -3.57
CA CYS A 219 -13.96 8.10 -4.23
C CYS A 219 -13.99 7.82 -5.74
N LEU A 220 -13.05 7.02 -6.27
CA LEU A 220 -12.88 6.77 -7.71
C LEU A 220 -12.59 8.09 -8.47
N ASN A 221 -11.73 8.94 -7.92
CA ASN A 221 -11.28 10.15 -8.59
C ASN A 221 -10.64 9.81 -9.94
N SER A 222 -10.78 10.71 -10.91
CA SER A 222 -10.25 10.55 -12.26
C SER A 222 -9.76 11.90 -12.77
N GLN A 223 -8.64 11.85 -13.48
CA GLN A 223 -8.05 12.96 -14.22
C GLN A 223 -8.18 12.72 -15.73
N ASP A 224 -9.18 11.94 -16.16
CA ASP A 224 -9.50 11.62 -17.57
C ASP A 224 -8.29 11.13 -18.39
N GLY A 225 -7.44 10.32 -17.75
CA GLY A 225 -6.24 9.80 -18.38
C GLY A 225 -5.08 10.80 -18.46
N ASN A 226 -5.19 11.99 -17.85
CA ASN A 226 -4.03 12.84 -17.61
C ASN A 226 -3.24 12.29 -16.42
N ASN A 227 -2.00 11.86 -16.65
CA ASN A 227 -1.14 11.29 -15.60
C ASN A 227 -0.15 12.30 -15.02
N ASN A 228 -0.31 13.58 -15.37
CA ASN A 228 0.57 14.66 -14.98
C ASN A 228 -0.21 15.98 -14.90
N ALA A 229 -1.30 16.01 -14.12
CA ALA A 229 -2.22 17.14 -14.04
C ALA A 229 -1.65 18.37 -13.27
N TYR A 230 -0.34 18.63 -13.36
CA TYR A 230 0.38 19.62 -12.55
C TYR A 230 -0.07 21.07 -12.78
N CYS A 231 -0.52 21.39 -14.00
CA CYS A 231 -0.97 22.72 -14.39
C CYS A 231 -2.50 22.84 -14.51
N GLN A 232 -3.23 21.84 -14.03
CA GLN A 232 -4.68 21.71 -14.23
C GLN A 232 -5.47 22.16 -12.99
N ASP A 233 -5.45 23.46 -12.69
CA ASP A 233 -6.35 24.02 -11.67
C ASP A 233 -7.78 24.21 -12.23
N ASN A 234 -8.43 23.08 -12.49
CA ASN A 234 -9.80 22.97 -13.01
C ASN A 234 -10.40 21.60 -12.64
N GLN A 235 -11.58 21.28 -13.17
CA GLN A 235 -12.29 20.03 -12.85
C GLN A 235 -11.47 18.75 -13.12
N LEU A 236 -10.46 18.81 -13.99
CA LEU A 236 -9.55 17.70 -14.25
C LEU A 236 -8.62 17.43 -13.07
N GLY A 237 -8.07 18.47 -12.44
CA GLY A 237 -7.16 18.35 -11.30
C GLY A 237 -7.87 18.30 -9.94
N TRP A 238 -9.11 18.79 -9.85
CA TRP A 238 -9.89 18.78 -8.60
C TRP A 238 -10.41 17.38 -8.26
N VAL A 239 -10.40 17.04 -6.96
CA VAL A 239 -11.05 15.80 -6.49
C VAL A 239 -12.58 15.95 -6.53
N ASP A 240 -13.27 15.08 -7.26
CA ASP A 240 -14.74 15.07 -7.31
C ASP A 240 -15.34 14.34 -6.10
N TRP A 241 -15.70 15.11 -5.06
CA TRP A 241 -16.34 14.59 -3.85
C TRP A 241 -17.84 14.28 -3.99
N LYS A 242 -18.42 14.36 -5.20
CA LYS A 242 -19.84 14.02 -5.40
C LYS A 242 -20.08 12.55 -5.06
N ASN A 243 -21.01 12.30 -4.15
CA ASN A 243 -21.39 10.96 -3.68
C ASN A 243 -22.19 10.18 -4.76
N LYS A 244 -21.51 9.73 -5.83
CA LYS A 244 -22.05 8.67 -6.70
C LYS A 244 -22.12 7.37 -5.90
N LYS A 245 -23.13 6.53 -6.15
CA LYS A 245 -23.31 5.27 -5.39
C LYS A 245 -22.10 4.33 -5.49
N SER A 246 -21.44 4.29 -6.66
CA SER A 246 -20.22 3.50 -6.87
C SER A 246 -19.06 3.98 -6.00
N SER A 247 -18.85 5.30 -5.94
CA SER A 247 -17.83 5.93 -5.10
C SER A 247 -18.10 5.68 -3.62
N GLU A 248 -19.36 5.74 -3.19
CA GLU A 248 -19.74 5.40 -1.81
C GLU A 248 -19.42 3.94 -1.46
N ASN A 249 -19.81 3.00 -2.32
CA ASN A 249 -19.53 1.58 -2.10
C ASN A 249 -18.02 1.29 -2.04
N PHE A 250 -17.23 1.92 -2.92
CA PHE A 250 -15.78 1.75 -2.93
C PHE A 250 -15.13 2.38 -1.69
N ARG A 251 -15.60 3.55 -1.26
CA ARG A 251 -15.15 4.19 -0.01
C ARG A 251 -15.43 3.32 1.21
N GLU A 252 -16.60 2.69 1.31
CA GLU A 252 -16.91 1.76 2.41
C GLU A 252 -16.04 0.50 2.35
N PHE A 253 -15.71 0.00 1.16
CA PHE A 253 -14.71 -1.05 1.00
C PHE A 253 -13.34 -0.62 1.54
N ILE A 254 -12.82 0.55 1.15
CA ILE A 254 -11.53 1.05 1.64
C ILE A 254 -11.53 1.25 3.16
N LYS A 255 -12.60 1.82 3.72
CA LYS A 255 -12.78 1.93 5.18
C LYS A 255 -12.73 0.57 5.87
N GLY A 256 -13.39 -0.43 5.31
CA GLY A 256 -13.36 -1.81 5.80
C GLY A 256 -11.95 -2.40 5.78
N VAL A 257 -11.19 -2.21 4.70
CA VAL A 257 -9.80 -2.68 4.58
C VAL A 257 -8.88 -1.97 5.59
N ILE A 258 -9.02 -0.65 5.76
CA ILE A 258 -8.26 0.11 6.76
C ILE A 258 -8.57 -0.36 8.18
N ALA A 259 -9.86 -0.54 8.50
CA ALA A 259 -10.29 -1.04 9.80
C ALA A 259 -9.74 -2.45 10.07
N PHE A 260 -9.80 -3.34 9.07
CA PHE A 260 -9.25 -4.68 9.14
C PHE A 260 -7.74 -4.67 9.40
N ARG A 261 -6.96 -3.88 8.66
CA ARG A 261 -5.51 -3.72 8.90
C ARG A 261 -5.23 -3.24 10.33
N LYS A 262 -6.00 -2.27 10.83
CA LYS A 262 -5.83 -1.74 12.20
C LYS A 262 -6.21 -2.76 13.28
N ALA A 263 -7.16 -3.64 13.01
CA ALA A 263 -7.61 -4.67 13.94
C ALA A 263 -6.60 -5.82 14.08
N HIS A 264 -5.76 -6.05 13.06
CA HIS A 264 -4.84 -7.17 12.94
C HIS A 264 -3.38 -6.72 12.76
N PRO A 265 -2.62 -6.63 13.88
CA PRO A 265 -1.22 -6.22 13.86
C PRO A 265 -0.30 -7.08 12.98
N ILE A 266 -0.68 -8.30 12.59
CA ILE A 266 0.14 -9.13 11.69
C ILE A 266 0.41 -8.48 10.33
N PHE A 267 -0.47 -7.58 9.87
CA PHE A 267 -0.26 -6.80 8.66
C PHE A 267 0.66 -5.58 8.86
N SER A 268 0.89 -5.17 10.10
CA SER A 268 1.67 -3.98 10.48
C SER A 268 2.79 -4.31 11.47
N ASN A 269 3.40 -5.49 11.32
CA ASN A 269 4.42 -5.95 12.25
C ASN A 269 5.62 -4.97 12.26
N PRO A 270 6.03 -4.44 13.43
CA PRO A 270 7.20 -3.56 13.50
C PRO A 270 8.49 -4.29 13.16
N ALA A 271 8.58 -5.59 13.43
CA ALA A 271 9.77 -6.40 13.15
C ALA A 271 9.71 -7.06 11.76
N GLU A 272 10.89 -7.32 11.20
CA GLU A 272 11.03 -8.12 9.97
C GLU A 272 10.49 -9.54 10.16
N LEU A 273 9.69 -10.00 9.18
CA LEU A 273 9.27 -11.38 9.06
C LEU A 273 10.36 -12.21 8.37
N ARG A 274 10.75 -13.33 8.98
CA ARG A 274 11.95 -14.11 8.66
C ARG A 274 11.68 -15.38 7.87
N SER A 275 10.42 -15.67 7.55
CA SER A 275 10.00 -16.93 6.92
C SER A 275 10.47 -18.17 7.68
N MET A 276 10.44 -18.10 9.02
CA MET A 276 10.97 -19.16 9.89
C MET A 276 10.13 -19.32 11.16
N ASP A 277 10.00 -20.56 11.62
CA ASP A 277 9.39 -20.85 12.92
C ASP A 277 10.35 -20.62 14.09
N TYR A 278 10.58 -19.35 14.46
CA TYR A 278 11.45 -19.01 15.61
C TYR A 278 10.73 -18.98 16.96
N LEU A 279 9.41 -19.21 16.99
CA LEU A 279 8.64 -19.37 18.23
C LEU A 279 8.41 -20.85 18.57
N SER A 280 8.79 -21.77 17.66
CA SER A 280 8.51 -23.20 17.77
C SER A 280 7.00 -23.50 17.91
N CYS A 281 6.15 -22.71 17.25
CA CYS A 281 4.69 -22.88 17.27
C CYS A 281 4.18 -23.81 16.15
N GLY A 282 5.08 -24.30 15.30
CA GLY A 282 4.79 -25.21 14.18
C GLY A 282 4.34 -24.50 12.90
N CYS A 283 4.48 -23.17 12.82
CA CYS A 283 4.17 -22.36 11.65
C CYS A 283 5.19 -21.23 11.51
N PRO A 284 5.74 -20.95 10.32
CA PRO A 284 6.56 -19.75 10.13
C PRO A 284 5.70 -18.50 10.24
N ASP A 285 6.36 -17.38 10.52
CA ASP A 285 5.73 -16.06 10.62
C ASP A 285 5.11 -15.58 9.30
N ILE A 286 5.75 -15.91 8.18
CA ILE A 286 5.22 -15.79 6.83
C ILE A 286 5.63 -17.00 5.97
N SER A 287 4.76 -17.43 5.06
CA SER A 287 5.15 -18.38 4.01
C SER A 287 4.45 -18.10 2.69
N PHE A 288 5.10 -18.53 1.60
CA PHE A 288 4.63 -18.34 0.23
C PHE A 288 4.29 -19.67 -0.44
N HIS A 289 3.21 -19.67 -1.21
CA HIS A 289 2.57 -20.85 -1.76
C HIS A 289 2.20 -20.58 -3.23
N GLY A 290 2.09 -21.63 -4.05
CA GLY A 290 1.45 -21.56 -5.36
C GLY A 290 -0.01 -21.96 -5.22
N THR A 291 -0.54 -22.66 -6.23
CA THR A 291 -1.83 -23.36 -6.11
C THR A 291 -1.76 -24.54 -5.13
N LYS A 292 -0.56 -25.09 -4.89
CA LYS A 292 -0.30 -26.11 -3.87
C LYS A 292 0.28 -25.49 -2.61
N ALA A 293 -0.19 -25.95 -1.45
CA ALA A 293 0.27 -25.44 -0.16
C ALA A 293 1.74 -25.82 0.08
N TRP A 294 2.55 -24.86 0.52
CA TRP A 294 3.99 -24.99 0.81
C TRP A 294 4.88 -25.17 -0.43
N TYR A 295 4.31 -25.07 -1.62
CA TYR A 295 5.03 -25.15 -2.90
C TYR A 295 4.81 -23.87 -3.70
N PRO A 296 5.60 -22.81 -3.47
CA PRO A 296 5.56 -21.62 -4.31
C PRO A 296 5.95 -21.95 -5.75
N ASP A 297 5.28 -21.32 -6.71
CA ASP A 297 5.60 -21.43 -8.13
C ASP A 297 6.28 -20.15 -8.60
N PHE A 298 7.61 -20.21 -8.74
CA PHE A 298 8.44 -19.10 -9.22
C PHE A 298 8.68 -19.13 -10.73
N SER A 299 7.91 -19.93 -11.48
CA SER A 299 7.98 -19.90 -12.93
C SER A 299 7.64 -18.51 -13.46
N ASN A 300 8.30 -18.09 -14.54
CA ASN A 300 8.16 -16.73 -15.07
C ASN A 300 6.72 -16.38 -15.47
N TYR A 301 5.93 -17.38 -15.85
CA TYR A 301 4.54 -17.23 -16.26
C TYR A 301 3.53 -17.40 -15.11
N SER A 302 4.00 -17.69 -13.90
CA SER A 302 3.11 -17.86 -12.75
C SER A 302 2.44 -16.55 -12.36
N ARG A 303 1.13 -16.62 -12.13
CA ARG A 303 0.25 -15.51 -11.75
C ARG A 303 -0.55 -15.83 -10.48
N CYS A 304 -0.19 -16.90 -9.79
CA CYS A 304 -0.88 -17.41 -8.63
C CYS A 304 0.05 -17.36 -7.42
N LEU A 305 -0.39 -16.71 -6.35
CA LEU A 305 0.38 -16.57 -5.12
C LEU A 305 -0.53 -16.79 -3.91
N GLY A 306 -0.15 -17.71 -3.04
CA GLY A 306 -0.67 -17.81 -1.68
C GLY A 306 0.31 -17.21 -0.69
N VAL A 307 -0.19 -16.42 0.26
CA VAL A 307 0.60 -15.87 1.38
C VAL A 307 -0.06 -16.28 2.68
N LEU A 308 0.65 -17.02 3.51
CA LEU A 308 0.25 -17.32 4.88
C LEU A 308 0.96 -16.36 5.83
N LEU A 309 0.21 -15.72 6.71
CA LEU A 309 0.71 -14.87 7.79
C LEU A 309 0.24 -15.47 9.13
N CYS A 310 1.19 -15.76 10.01
CA CYS A 310 0.89 -16.41 11.28
C CYS A 310 0.74 -15.38 12.40
N GLY A 311 -0.49 -15.25 12.93
CA GLY A 311 -0.85 -14.27 13.96
C GLY A 311 -0.14 -14.46 15.30
N GLU A 312 0.49 -15.62 15.51
CA GLU A 312 1.35 -15.92 16.66
C GLU A 312 2.54 -14.94 16.80
N TYR A 313 2.98 -14.39 15.66
CA TYR A 313 4.11 -13.46 15.57
C TYR A 313 3.70 -12.00 15.71
N ALA A 314 2.40 -11.73 15.80
CA ALA A 314 1.85 -10.41 15.98
C ALA A 314 1.22 -10.30 17.37
N GLN A 315 1.69 -9.31 18.14
CA GLN A 315 1.12 -9.01 19.46
C GLN A 315 0.07 -7.92 19.32
N LYS A 316 -1.19 -8.24 19.64
CA LYS A 316 -2.27 -7.25 19.75
C LYS A 316 -2.15 -6.42 21.02
N ASN A 317 -1.62 -7.03 22.07
CA ASN A 317 -1.12 -6.39 23.28
C ASN A 317 -0.11 -7.36 23.94
N ARG A 318 0.44 -6.99 25.11
CA ARG A 318 1.40 -7.85 25.84
C ARG A 318 0.89 -9.25 26.19
N ALA A 319 -0.42 -9.50 26.12
CA ALA A 319 -1.08 -10.72 26.57
C ALA A 319 -1.86 -11.49 25.48
N SER A 320 -2.14 -10.91 24.31
CA SER A 320 -2.96 -11.56 23.27
C SER A 320 -2.29 -11.54 21.89
N ARG A 321 -2.34 -12.70 21.23
CA ARG A 321 -1.89 -12.94 19.86
C ARG A 321 -2.95 -12.52 18.86
N ASP A 322 -2.55 -12.33 17.61
CA ASP A 322 -3.45 -12.03 16.50
C ASP A 322 -3.97 -13.32 15.82
N ASP A 323 -4.95 -13.17 14.94
CA ASP A 323 -5.42 -14.25 14.07
C ASP A 323 -4.42 -14.52 12.93
N SER A 324 -4.43 -15.76 12.41
CA SER A 324 -3.63 -16.13 11.23
C SER A 324 -4.45 -15.99 9.96
N PHE A 325 -3.81 -15.52 8.88
CA PHE A 325 -4.48 -15.24 7.61
C PHE A 325 -3.81 -15.93 6.43
N TYR A 326 -4.61 -16.38 5.48
CA TYR A 326 -4.13 -16.84 4.18
C TYR A 326 -4.73 -15.96 3.08
N ILE A 327 -3.88 -15.41 2.22
CA ILE A 327 -4.27 -14.55 1.10
C ILE A 327 -3.93 -15.30 -0.19
N ALA A 328 -4.95 -15.58 -1.01
CA ALA A 328 -4.79 -16.17 -2.33
C ALA A 328 -4.99 -15.11 -3.42
N PHE A 329 -3.92 -14.79 -4.14
CA PHE A 329 -3.93 -13.98 -5.34
C PHE A 329 -4.01 -14.89 -6.58
N ASN A 330 -5.11 -14.82 -7.32
CA ASN A 330 -5.20 -15.39 -8.66
C ASN A 330 -5.22 -14.26 -9.70
N MET A 331 -4.04 -13.91 -10.21
CA MET A 331 -3.90 -12.91 -11.28
C MET A 331 -3.95 -13.55 -12.68
N HIS A 332 -4.28 -14.84 -12.78
CA HIS A 332 -4.58 -15.51 -14.04
C HIS A 332 -6.00 -15.15 -14.54
N TRP A 333 -6.25 -15.33 -15.84
CA TRP A 333 -7.56 -15.13 -16.47
C TRP A 333 -8.49 -16.35 -16.36
N GLU A 334 -8.06 -17.41 -15.69
CA GLU A 334 -8.84 -18.62 -15.39
C GLU A 334 -8.90 -18.81 -13.88
N GLU A 335 -9.91 -19.55 -13.43
CA GLU A 335 -9.99 -19.97 -12.03
C GLU A 335 -8.97 -21.05 -11.73
N HIS A 336 -8.48 -21.08 -10.49
CA HIS A 336 -7.52 -22.06 -10.02
C HIS A 336 -7.93 -22.59 -8.65
N SER A 337 -7.74 -23.89 -8.42
CA SER A 337 -7.91 -24.50 -7.09
C SER A 337 -6.66 -24.22 -6.26
N PHE A 338 -6.82 -23.55 -5.12
CA PHE A 338 -5.75 -23.34 -4.15
C PHE A 338 -5.90 -24.30 -2.98
N ASP A 339 -4.83 -24.99 -2.63
CA ASP A 339 -4.71 -25.74 -1.38
C ASP A 339 -4.53 -24.76 -0.21
N LEU A 340 -5.40 -24.86 0.78
CA LEU A 340 -5.32 -24.07 2.00
C LEU A 340 -4.35 -24.74 2.98
N PRO A 341 -3.28 -24.05 3.44
CA PRO A 341 -2.31 -24.65 4.34
C PRO A 341 -2.95 -25.00 5.69
N ARG A 342 -2.49 -26.09 6.29
CA ARG A 342 -2.87 -26.45 7.65
C ARG A 342 -1.98 -25.71 8.64
N ILE A 343 -2.58 -25.03 9.59
CA ILE A 343 -1.89 -24.40 10.73
C ILE A 343 -2.10 -25.29 11.96
N PRO A 344 -1.10 -25.43 12.85
CA PRO A 344 -1.32 -26.03 14.17
C PRO A 344 -2.47 -25.34 14.92
N ALA A 345 -3.22 -26.10 15.72
CA ALA A 345 -4.41 -25.65 16.47
C ALA A 345 -5.62 -25.13 15.67
N SER A 346 -5.50 -24.91 14.34
CA SER A 346 -6.65 -24.48 13.53
C SER A 346 -7.59 -25.63 13.18
N THR A 347 -8.90 -25.35 13.20
CA THR A 347 -9.96 -26.29 12.82
C THR A 347 -10.37 -26.14 11.35
N GLY A 348 -9.95 -25.08 10.70
CA GLY A 348 -10.27 -24.77 9.30
C GLY A 348 -10.06 -23.30 8.98
N TRP A 349 -10.72 -22.85 7.92
CA TRP A 349 -10.61 -21.50 7.40
C TRP A 349 -11.99 -20.87 7.26
N GLN A 350 -12.10 -19.58 7.59
CA GLN A 350 -13.28 -18.75 7.33
C GLN A 350 -12.97 -17.80 6.19
N LEU A 351 -13.91 -17.65 5.24
CA LEU A 351 -13.79 -16.71 4.14
C LEU A 351 -13.98 -15.28 4.68
N VAL A 352 -12.95 -14.43 4.56
CA VAL A 352 -12.99 -13.03 5.00
C VAL A 352 -13.48 -12.11 3.88
N ILE A 353 -12.97 -12.30 2.66
CA ILE A 353 -13.38 -11.54 1.49
C ILE A 353 -13.03 -12.29 0.20
N ASN A 354 -13.85 -12.12 -0.83
CA ASN A 354 -13.58 -12.53 -2.21
C ASN A 354 -13.87 -11.36 -3.15
N THR A 355 -12.85 -10.80 -3.81
CA THR A 355 -13.03 -9.62 -4.68
C THR A 355 -13.84 -9.87 -5.95
N ASN A 356 -14.14 -11.13 -6.27
CA ASN A 356 -15.03 -11.46 -7.38
C ASN A 356 -16.51 -11.23 -7.04
N GLU A 357 -16.86 -11.08 -5.76
CA GLU A 357 -18.22 -10.77 -5.33
C GLU A 357 -18.57 -9.30 -5.62
N LYS A 358 -19.80 -9.07 -6.08
CA LYS A 358 -20.27 -7.73 -6.45
C LYS A 358 -20.17 -6.74 -5.26
N ASP A 359 -20.57 -7.19 -4.08
CA ASP A 359 -20.56 -6.38 -2.85
C ASP A 359 -19.46 -6.86 -1.89
N ALA A 360 -18.30 -7.24 -2.46
CA ALA A 360 -17.12 -7.68 -1.72
C ALA A 360 -16.76 -6.68 -0.61
N ARG A 361 -16.78 -7.16 0.62
CA ARG A 361 -16.50 -6.41 1.85
C ARG A 361 -15.84 -7.34 2.85
N ILE A 362 -15.06 -6.77 3.77
CA ILE A 362 -14.47 -7.55 4.85
C ILE A 362 -15.59 -8.09 5.74
N ASN A 363 -15.65 -9.41 5.89
CA ASN A 363 -16.54 -10.10 6.82
C ASN A 363 -15.76 -11.22 7.53
N GLU A 364 -15.25 -10.91 8.72
CA GLU A 364 -14.46 -11.85 9.50
C GLU A 364 -15.23 -13.07 10.04
N ASP A 365 -16.55 -12.97 10.11
CA ASP A 365 -17.47 -14.05 10.50
C ASP A 365 -18.10 -14.73 9.28
N GLY A 366 -17.38 -14.72 8.15
CA GLY A 366 -17.83 -15.35 6.92
C GLY A 366 -17.92 -16.88 7.01
N GLU A 367 -18.38 -17.46 5.91
CA GLU A 367 -18.65 -18.90 5.83
C GLU A 367 -17.39 -19.73 6.07
N HIS A 368 -17.56 -20.85 6.78
CA HIS A 368 -16.49 -21.81 6.98
C HIS A 368 -16.22 -22.58 5.68
N VAL A 369 -14.97 -22.61 5.25
CA VAL A 369 -14.56 -23.30 4.05
C VAL A 369 -14.58 -24.81 4.29
N MET A 370 -15.45 -25.50 3.57
CA MET A 370 -15.56 -26.95 3.63
C MET A 370 -14.45 -27.60 2.79
N GLY A 371 -13.45 -28.18 3.46
CA GLY A 371 -12.39 -28.94 2.81
C GLY A 371 -11.00 -28.31 2.96
N ARG A 372 -10.07 -28.76 2.11
CA ARG A 372 -8.66 -28.31 2.12
C ARG A 372 -8.30 -27.46 0.91
N THR A 373 -9.25 -27.20 0.02
CA THR A 373 -9.02 -26.44 -1.20
C THR A 373 -10.13 -25.43 -1.40
N PHE A 374 -9.84 -24.37 -2.15
CA PHE A 374 -10.81 -23.35 -2.54
C PHE A 374 -10.60 -22.94 -3.99
N MET A 375 -11.68 -22.84 -4.76
CA MET A 375 -11.64 -22.35 -6.15
C MET A 375 -11.59 -20.82 -6.16
N VAL A 376 -10.43 -20.27 -6.51
CA VAL A 376 -10.21 -18.82 -6.56
C VAL A 376 -10.54 -18.32 -7.98
N PRO A 377 -11.53 -17.43 -8.15
CA PRO A 377 -11.95 -16.95 -9.48
C PRO A 377 -10.85 -16.22 -10.26
N PRO A 378 -11.00 -16.04 -11.59
CA PRO A 378 -10.06 -15.27 -12.38
C PRO A 378 -9.88 -13.84 -11.85
N ARG A 379 -8.64 -13.33 -11.89
CA ARG A 379 -8.31 -11.94 -11.54
C ARG A 379 -8.89 -11.53 -10.18
N SER A 380 -8.73 -12.36 -9.16
CA SER A 380 -9.31 -12.13 -7.84
C SER A 380 -8.32 -12.33 -6.71
N VAL A 381 -8.63 -11.71 -5.58
CA VAL A 381 -7.94 -11.88 -4.31
C VAL A 381 -8.98 -12.42 -3.32
N VAL A 382 -8.62 -13.49 -2.63
CA VAL A 382 -9.45 -14.12 -1.61
C VAL A 382 -8.65 -14.21 -0.32
N ILE A 383 -9.25 -13.81 0.79
CA ILE A 383 -8.60 -13.81 2.11
C ILE A 383 -9.37 -14.75 3.02
N PHE A 384 -8.63 -15.52 3.79
CA PHE A 384 -9.16 -16.44 4.77
C PHE A 384 -8.56 -16.16 6.15
N LYS A 385 -9.38 -16.33 7.19
CA LYS A 385 -8.97 -16.30 8.59
C LYS A 385 -8.95 -17.71 9.15
N ALA A 386 -7.91 -18.09 9.87
CA ALA A 386 -7.84 -19.38 10.52
C ALA A 386 -8.86 -19.46 11.66
N SER A 387 -9.69 -20.49 11.68
CA SER A 387 -10.58 -20.75 12.82
C SER A 387 -9.83 -21.53 13.89
N MET A 388 -9.88 -21.06 15.14
CA MET A 388 -9.27 -21.75 16.28
C MET A 388 -10.26 -22.72 16.96
N SER A 389 -9.73 -23.82 17.49
CA SER A 389 -10.49 -24.74 18.34
C SER A 389 -10.91 -24.04 19.65
N PRO A 390 -12.17 -24.16 20.11
CA PRO A 390 -12.61 -23.58 21.38
C PRO A 390 -11.81 -24.04 22.62
N LYS A 391 -11.06 -25.14 22.51
CA LYS A 391 -10.23 -25.67 23.61
C LYS A 391 -8.93 -24.90 23.84
N ASP A 392 -8.50 -24.08 22.88
CA ASP A 392 -7.23 -23.35 22.92
C ASP A 392 -7.42 -21.84 23.21
N ILE A 393 -8.64 -21.42 23.56
CA ILE A 393 -8.99 -20.03 23.94
C ILE A 393 -8.83 -19.80 25.46
N ALA A 394 -8.44 -20.83 26.23
CA ALA A 394 -8.41 -20.84 27.70
C ALA A 394 -7.08 -20.43 28.31
#